data_AF-A0A7V4UY83-F1
#
_entry.id   AF-A0A7V4UY83-F1
#
_cell.length_a   1.000
_cell.length_b   1.000
_cell.length_c   1.000
_cell.angle_alpha   90.00
_cell.angle_beta   90.00
_cell.angle_gamma   90.00
#
_symmetry.space_group_name_H-M   'P 1'
#
loop_
_entity.id
_entity.type
_entity.pdbx_description
1 polymer ?
#
loop_
_entity_poly.entity_id
_entity_poly.type
_entity_poly.pdbx_seq_one_letter_code
_entity_poly.pdbx_strand_id
1 'polypeptide(L)' 'SHAIRGAIDEALLAKEEGKEKTILFNLSGHGHVDMAAYDDYFAGKLTDYEYPEEAIKESLAHLPKVSF' A
#
# COMPACT_ATOMS: atom_id res chain seq x y z
N SER A 1 4.38 4.93 -2.52
CA SER A 1 4.94 5.08 -1.16
C SER A 1 5.19 3.75 -0.45
N HIS A 2 4.24 2.81 -0.44
CA HIS A 2 4.42 1.51 0.23
C HIS A 2 5.66 0.70 -0.22
N ALA A 3 5.88 0.55 -1.53
CA ALA A 3 7.06 -0.16 -2.05
C ALA A 3 8.39 0.56 -1.70
N ILE A 4 8.38 1.90 -1.65
CA ILE A 4 9.53 2.69 -1.22
C ILE A 4 9.83 2.41 0.26
N ARG A 5 8.80 2.33 1.12
CA ARG A 5 8.97 1.97 2.53
C ARG A 5 9.62 0.59 2.68
N GLY A 6 9.14 -0.41 1.95
CA GLY A 6 9.77 -1.74 1.95
C GLY A 6 11.23 -1.71 1.50
N ALA A 7 11.56 -0.94 0.45
CA ALA A 7 12.95 -0.78 0.00
C ALA A 7 13.85 -0.10 1.07
N ILE A 8 13.31 0.86 1.83
CA ILE A 8 14.01 1.48 2.96
C ILE A 8 14.25 0.47 4.08
N ASP A 9 13.24 -0.33 4.43
CA ASP A 9 13.37 -1.35 5.48
C ASP A 9 14.46 -2.38 5.13
N GLU A 10 14.50 -2.84 3.87
CA GLU A 10 15.57 -3.72 3.37
C GLU A 10 16.96 -3.06 3.40
N ALA A 11 17.04 -1.76 3.11
CA ALA A 11 18.29 -1.00 3.18
C ALA A 11 18.79 -0.85 4.63
N LEU A 12 17.88 -0.65 5.59
CA LEU A 12 18.22 -0.60 7.01
C LEU A 12 18.72 -1.96 7.50
N LEU A 13 18.09 -3.05 7.08
CA LEU A 13 18.55 -4.41 7.38
C LEU A 13 19.94 -4.68 6.78
N ALA A 14 20.19 -4.28 5.54
CA ALA A 14 21.52 -4.41 4.90
C ALA A 14 22.61 -3.69 5.70
N LYS A 15 22.29 -2.49 6.22
CA LYS A 15 23.18 -1.71 7.09
C LYS A 15 23.45 -2.42 8.42
N GLU A 16 22.43 -2.95 9.07
CA GLU A 16 22.57 -3.71 10.33
C GLU A 16 23.44 -4.96 10.14
N GLU A 17 23.23 -5.67 9.03
CA GLU A 17 24.01 -6.87 8.67
C GLU A 17 25.43 -6.55 8.19
N GLY A 18 25.75 -5.28 7.88
CA GLY A 18 27.02 -4.86 7.30
C GLY A 18 27.28 -5.42 5.89
N LYS A 19 26.21 -5.71 5.13
CA LYS A 19 26.30 -6.30 3.79
C LYS A 19 25.85 -5.33 2.72
N GLU A 20 26.59 -5.27 1.63
CA GLU A 20 26.14 -4.58 0.42
C GLU A 20 25.01 -5.38 -0.25
N LYS A 21 23.87 -4.74 -0.49
CA LYS A 21 22.71 -5.31 -1.20
C LYS A 21 22.23 -4.36 -2.28
N THR A 22 21.92 -4.91 -3.45
CA THR A 22 21.19 -4.18 -4.51
C THR A 22 19.70 -4.43 -4.35
N ILE A 23 18.93 -3.36 -4.14
CA ILE A 23 17.47 -3.44 -3.92
C ILE A 23 16.76 -2.85 -5.12
N LEU A 24 16.07 -3.70 -5.88
CA LEU A 24 15.19 -3.28 -6.98
C LEU A 24 13.76 -3.20 -6.46
N PHE A 25 13.09 -2.07 -6.68
CA PHE A 25 11.68 -1.92 -6.41
C PHE A 25 10.97 -1.20 -7.56
N ASN A 26 9.67 -1.43 -7.70
CA ASN A 26 8.86 -0.79 -8.72
C ASN A 26 8.38 0.60 -8.24
N LEU A 27 8.86 1.67 -8.89
CA LEU A 27 8.25 2.99 -8.76
C LEU A 27 7.08 3.10 -9.74
N SER A 28 5.90 2.71 -9.28
CA SER A 28 4.72 2.54 -10.13
C SER A 28 4.12 3.82 -10.71
N GLY A 29 4.54 5.00 -10.25
CA GLY A 29 4.01 6.29 -10.70
C GLY A 29 4.55 7.47 -9.89
N HIS A 30 4.07 8.68 -10.20
CA HIS A 30 4.41 9.91 -9.51
C HIS A 30 3.23 10.43 -8.67
N GLY A 31 3.51 11.26 -7.66
CA GLY A 31 2.48 11.81 -6.76
C GLY A 31 1.83 13.14 -7.18
N HIS A 32 2.12 13.67 -8.39
CA HIS A 32 1.69 15.03 -8.78
C HIS A 32 0.17 15.29 -8.64
N VAL A 33 -0.66 14.28 -8.89
CA VAL A 33 -2.13 14.41 -8.84
C VAL A 33 -2.73 13.87 -7.54
N ASP A 34 -1.89 13.41 -6.61
CA ASP A 34 -2.31 12.82 -5.33
C ASP A 34 -2.11 13.79 -4.15
N MET A 35 -1.77 15.06 -4.43
CA MET A 35 -1.37 16.03 -3.39
C MET A 35 -2.44 16.25 -2.31
N ALA A 36 -3.72 16.22 -2.67
CA ALA A 36 -4.81 16.31 -1.69
C ALA A 36 -4.80 15.14 -0.69
N ALA A 37 -4.48 13.92 -1.14
CA ALA A 37 -4.36 12.77 -0.26
C ALA A 37 -3.15 12.88 0.67
N TYR A 38 -2.03 13.45 0.19
CA TYR A 38 -0.88 13.76 1.05
C TYR A 38 -1.24 14.80 2.12
N ASP A 39 -1.94 15.88 1.75
CA ASP A 39 -2.36 16.92 2.69
C ASP A 39 -3.27 16.35 3.78
N ASP A 40 -4.25 15.52 3.41
CA ASP A 40 -5.15 14.89 4.38
C ASP A 40 -4.43 13.88 5.29
N TYR A 41 -3.45 13.14 4.76
CA TYR A 41 -2.60 12.27 5.58
C TYR A 41 -1.80 13.07 6.60
N PHE A 42 -1.09 14.13 6.18
CA PHE A 42 -0.28 14.96 7.07
C PHE A 42 -1.11 15.78 8.05
N ALA A 43 -2.34 16.14 7.68
CA ALA A 43 -3.31 16.77 8.57
C ALA A 43 -3.98 15.77 9.55
N GLY A 44 -3.67 14.47 9.47
CA GLY A 44 -4.25 13.43 10.32
C GLY A 44 -5.74 13.20 10.10
N LYS A 45 -6.26 13.53 8.92
CA LYS A 45 -7.69 13.39 8.58
C LYS A 45 -8.05 12.02 8.02
N LEU A 46 -7.06 11.25 7.57
CA LEU A 46 -7.29 9.89 7.09
C LEU A 46 -7.63 8.97 8.27
N THR A 47 -8.76 8.28 8.16
CA THR A 47 -9.23 7.31 9.15
C THR A 47 -9.18 5.92 8.56
N ASP A 48 -8.69 4.95 9.34
CA ASP A 48 -8.84 3.54 9.00
C ASP A 48 -10.32 3.19 9.08
N TYR A 49 -10.94 3.10 7.92
CA TYR A 49 -12.34 2.71 7.79
C TYR A 49 -12.43 1.20 7.60
N GLU A 50 -12.95 0.53 8.61
CA GLU A 50 -13.28 -0.88 8.52
C GLU A 50 -14.58 -1.03 7.71
N TYR A 51 -14.47 -1.64 6.53
CA TYR A 51 -15.60 -1.79 5.63
C TYR A 51 -16.62 -2.80 6.20
N PRO A 52 -17.93 -2.46 6.30
CA PRO A 52 -18.91 -3.32 6.97
C PRO A 52 -19.00 -4.72 6.38
N GLU A 53 -19.02 -5.74 7.23
CA GLU A 53 -19.04 -7.14 6.81
C GLU A 53 -20.26 -7.47 5.96
N GLU A 54 -21.41 -6.85 6.24
CA GLU A 54 -22.64 -7.00 5.49
C GLU A 54 -22.48 -6.52 4.04
N ALA A 55 -21.82 -5.38 3.84
CA ALA A 55 -21.57 -4.82 2.50
C ALA A 55 -20.56 -5.66 1.71
N ILE A 56 -19.60 -6.30 2.40
CA ILE A 56 -18.70 -7.30 1.79
C ILE A 56 -19.52 -8.50 1.31
N LYS A 57 -20.35 -9.08 2.19
CA LYS A 57 -21.19 -10.25 1.88
C LYS A 57 -22.14 -9.99 0.72
N GLU A 58 -22.78 -8.83 0.69
CA GLU A 58 -23.64 -8.41 -0.41
C GLU A 58 -22.86 -8.34 -1.72
N SER A 59 -21.70 -7.66 -1.74
CA SER A 59 -20.85 -7.54 -2.93
C SER A 59 -20.41 -8.90 -3.47
N LEU A 60 -20.02 -9.82 -2.58
CA LEU A 60 -19.60 -11.17 -2.93
C LEU A 60 -20.73 -12.02 -3.53
N ALA A 61 -21.98 -11.77 -3.15
CA ALA A 61 -23.13 -12.48 -3.70
C ALA A 61 -23.36 -12.23 -5.20
N HIS A 62 -22.84 -11.12 -5.73
CA HIS A 62 -22.94 -10.76 -7.15
C HIS A 62 -21.83 -11.37 -8.03
N LEU A 63 -20.85 -12.06 -7.44
CA LEU A 63 -19.77 -12.66 -8.21
C LEU A 63 -20.30 -13.79 -9.10
N PRO A 64 -19.85 -13.88 -10.36
CA PRO A 64 -20.23 -14.97 -11.25
C PRO A 64 -19.71 -16.30 -10.71
N LYS A 65 -20.58 -17.31 -10.69
CA LYS A 65 -20.16 -18.68 -10.38
C LYS A 65 -19.47 -19.27 -11.62
N VAL A 66 -18.15 -19.36 -11.56
CA VAL A 66 -17.34 -19.99 -12.60
C VAL A 66 -17.15 -21.47 -12.25
N SER A 67 -17.56 -22.38 -13.15
CA SER A 67 -17.22 -23.80 -13.07
C SER A 67 -16.11 -24.11 -14.07
N PHE A 68 -15.11 -24.87 -13.65
CA PHE A 68 -14.05 -25.42 -14.52
C PHE A 68 -14.51 -26.69 -15.21
#